data_AF-A0A443SCD9-F1
#
_entry.id   AF-A0A443SCD9-F1
#
_cell.length_a   1.000
_cell.length_b   1.000
_cell.length_c   1.000
_cell.angle_alpha   90.00
_cell.angle_beta   90.00
_cell.angle_gamma   90.00
#
_symmetry.space_group_name_H-M   'P 1'
#
loop_
_entity.id
_entity.type
_entity.pdbx_description
1 polymer ?
#
loop_
_entity_poly.entity_id
_entity_poly.type
_entity_poly.pdbx_seq_one_letter_code
_entity_poly.pdbx_strand_id
1 'polypeptide(L)'
;MEESNGSDTEKKSVNNTAKFAGPLPATEGSDDAMAASAASQCALNNLQEIKKAVKMMSLVSGVAPKSPQEALKKKYHFWETQPVPKLDENVNDEGPIEGTKKVEEVRKEPYTLPEGFEWNTLDIDDPVVLKELYQLLNENYVEDDDNMFRFDYSPEFLQWALKPPHWKQEWHCGVRVSKSNKLVGFISAVPATIRIKESGVFQAVYTAGVILPKPIGTCRYWHRSLNPKKLIDVKFSHLSRNMNIQRTIKLYKLPENPKMVGFRKFERKDVKKVHKKLNDYLSKFDLTPVYSHEEVLHWFLPRPDVVDSYVVEQNHEIIGFTSFYTLPSTVMHHPTYKSIKAAYSFYNVPGTKISLQDLMNDALIIAKSSGYDVFNALDLMENKTVLENLKFGVGDGNLQYYLFNYKCPSLPPEKGFGLSKDVLFNYHPFFMIFGMLFLYGNSVIIYRVLPFKKFTVKLCHGGLNLVSFIFALFALFAVFKSHFDAVSFFLLNYLFGFTAFLYPGYPLIVRAIVLPYHQIAGKLLFFFVTISCLTGLMEKSGWITDYSSKTAETYLANFLALSIGVFASLIVVISLVDTFKRKEVIDSDSEENTLVVESS
;
A
#
# COMPACT_ATOMS: atom_id res chain seq x y z
N MET A 1 50.17 -19.85 -47.46
CA MET A 1 49.32 -20.92 -48.03
C MET A 1 47.88 -20.58 -47.67
N GLU A 2 47.28 -19.52 -48.22
CA GLU A 2 46.95 -19.30 -49.66
C GLU A 2 45.78 -20.20 -50.11
N GLU A 3 44.81 -19.74 -50.90
CA GLU A 3 44.45 -18.36 -51.26
C GLU A 3 42.98 -18.30 -51.74
N SER A 4 42.55 -17.07 -52.02
CA SER A 4 41.39 -16.62 -52.79
C SER A 4 40.81 -17.53 -53.89
N ASN A 5 39.51 -17.40 -54.16
CA ASN A 5 39.04 -16.58 -55.30
C ASN A 5 37.50 -16.48 -55.37
N GLY A 6 37.03 -15.30 -55.76
CA GLY A 6 35.69 -15.10 -56.32
C GLY A 6 35.79 -14.52 -57.73
N SER A 7 34.69 -14.55 -58.49
CA SER A 7 34.61 -13.81 -59.76
C SER A 7 33.16 -13.44 -60.08
N ASP A 8 32.86 -12.14 -60.09
CA ASP A 8 31.67 -11.58 -60.72
C ASP A 8 31.72 -11.68 -62.25
N THR A 9 30.55 -11.75 -62.89
CA THR A 9 30.25 -11.06 -64.17
C THR A 9 28.74 -11.23 -64.45
N GLU A 10 27.89 -10.25 -64.19
CA GLU A 10 27.61 -8.99 -64.92
C GLU A 10 26.42 -9.11 -65.89
N LYS A 11 25.63 -8.03 -65.95
CA LYS A 11 24.28 -7.95 -66.55
C LYS A 11 24.33 -7.84 -68.08
N LYS A 12 23.25 -8.28 -68.75
CA LYS A 12 22.70 -7.54 -69.89
C LYS A 12 21.18 -7.71 -70.01
N SER A 13 20.51 -6.58 -70.24
CA SER A 13 19.08 -6.49 -70.55
C SER A 13 18.85 -6.63 -72.06
N VAL A 14 17.60 -6.85 -72.47
CA VAL A 14 16.88 -6.05 -73.48
C VAL A 14 15.42 -6.53 -73.59
N ASN A 15 14.49 -5.59 -73.74
CA ASN A 15 13.05 -5.85 -73.95
C ASN A 15 12.78 -6.47 -75.33
N ASN A 16 11.64 -7.16 -75.49
CA ASN A 16 10.94 -7.10 -76.77
C ASN A 16 9.42 -7.23 -76.64
N THR A 17 8.69 -6.64 -77.60
CA THR A 17 7.26 -6.32 -77.50
C THR A 17 6.34 -7.23 -78.34
N ALA A 18 5.23 -7.64 -77.73
CA ALA A 18 3.86 -7.74 -78.28
C ALA A 18 3.55 -8.50 -79.61
N LYS A 19 2.56 -9.43 -79.49
CA LYS A 19 1.19 -9.44 -80.11
C LYS A 19 0.75 -10.65 -80.98
N PHE A 20 -0.45 -11.16 -80.64
CA PHE A 20 -1.42 -11.97 -81.44
C PHE A 20 -1.03 -13.41 -81.87
N ALA A 21 -1.93 -14.42 -81.94
CA ALA A 21 -3.34 -14.57 -81.51
C ALA A 21 -3.74 -16.07 -81.41
N GLY A 22 -4.80 -16.41 -80.66
CA GLY A 22 -5.44 -17.74 -80.64
C GLY A 22 -6.35 -17.94 -79.43
N PRO A 23 -7.63 -18.39 -79.58
CA PRO A 23 -8.60 -18.37 -78.48
C PRO A 23 -8.57 -19.63 -77.59
N LEU A 24 -8.85 -19.45 -76.30
CA LEU A 24 -9.20 -20.51 -75.35
C LEU A 24 -10.65 -20.34 -74.89
N PRO A 25 -11.35 -21.40 -74.44
CA PRO A 25 -12.77 -21.35 -74.14
C PRO A 25 -13.07 -20.54 -72.88
N ALA A 26 -14.23 -19.88 -72.87
CA ALA A 26 -14.77 -19.28 -71.65
C ALA A 26 -15.61 -20.31 -70.88
N THR A 27 -15.32 -20.48 -69.59
CA THR A 27 -16.32 -20.76 -68.54
C THR A 27 -15.72 -20.52 -67.14
N GLU A 28 -16.58 -20.02 -66.24
CA GLU A 28 -16.55 -20.20 -64.77
C GLU A 28 -15.27 -19.79 -64.01
N GLY A 29 -15.32 -18.58 -63.42
CA GLY A 29 -14.28 -18.09 -62.50
C GLY A 29 -14.52 -16.69 -61.87
N SER A 30 -15.59 -15.98 -62.24
CA SER A 30 -15.92 -14.66 -61.70
C SER A 30 -16.54 -14.72 -60.29
N ASP A 31 -17.34 -15.74 -60.03
CA ASP A 31 -18.33 -15.70 -58.96
C ASP A 31 -17.69 -16.06 -57.60
N ASP A 32 -16.76 -17.02 -57.57
CA ASP A 32 -15.96 -17.34 -56.37
C ASP A 32 -15.05 -16.19 -55.94
N ALA A 33 -14.47 -15.45 -56.89
CA ALA A 33 -13.63 -14.30 -56.60
C ALA A 33 -14.45 -13.12 -56.03
N MET A 34 -15.67 -12.89 -56.55
CA MET A 34 -16.60 -11.93 -55.98
C MET A 34 -17.15 -12.38 -54.63
N ALA A 35 -17.44 -13.67 -54.44
CA ALA A 35 -17.90 -14.22 -53.17
C ALA A 35 -16.82 -14.12 -52.07
N ALA A 36 -15.56 -14.44 -52.38
CA ALA A 36 -14.44 -14.29 -51.45
C ALA A 36 -14.19 -12.80 -51.09
N SER A 37 -14.27 -11.90 -52.07
CA SER A 37 -14.19 -10.45 -51.85
C SER A 37 -15.34 -9.94 -50.96
N ALA A 38 -16.58 -10.34 -51.25
CA ALA A 38 -17.76 -9.97 -50.45
C ALA A 38 -17.72 -10.57 -49.04
N ALA A 39 -17.24 -11.80 -48.86
CA ALA A 39 -17.04 -12.42 -47.55
C ALA A 39 -15.98 -11.69 -46.73
N SER A 40 -14.86 -11.31 -47.35
CA SER A 40 -13.81 -10.49 -46.73
C SER A 40 -14.33 -9.09 -46.34
N GLN A 41 -15.08 -8.44 -47.24
CA GLN A 41 -15.69 -7.14 -46.98
C GLN A 41 -16.75 -7.22 -45.86
N CYS A 42 -17.55 -8.29 -45.81
CA CYS A 42 -18.53 -8.56 -44.76
C CYS A 42 -17.84 -8.83 -43.41
N ALA A 43 -16.76 -9.62 -43.39
CA ALA A 43 -15.95 -9.84 -42.19
C ALA A 43 -15.32 -8.54 -41.68
N LEU A 44 -14.83 -7.68 -42.58
CA LEU A 44 -14.27 -6.37 -42.23
C LEU A 44 -15.35 -5.41 -41.70
N ASN A 45 -16.54 -5.40 -42.30
CA ASN A 45 -17.68 -4.61 -41.83
C ASN A 45 -18.16 -5.09 -40.45
N ASN A 46 -18.29 -6.40 -40.23
CA ASN A 46 -18.65 -6.96 -38.92
C ASN A 46 -17.58 -6.65 -37.86
N LEU A 47 -16.29 -6.66 -38.21
CA LEU A 47 -15.22 -6.23 -37.31
C LEU A 47 -15.27 -4.72 -37.02
N GLN A 48 -15.69 -3.89 -37.97
CA GLN A 48 -15.94 -2.46 -37.75
C GLN A 48 -17.18 -2.22 -36.89
N GLU A 49 -18.24 -3.02 -37.04
CA GLU A 49 -19.44 -3.01 -36.18
C GLU A 49 -19.08 -3.43 -34.75
N ILE A 50 -18.29 -4.50 -34.56
CA ILE A 50 -17.76 -4.90 -33.24
C ILE A 50 -16.90 -3.78 -32.65
N LYS A 51 -15.99 -3.17 -33.44
CA LYS A 51 -15.22 -2.01 -32.98
C LYS A 51 -16.11 -0.81 -32.63
N LYS A 52 -17.19 -0.56 -33.36
CA LYS A 52 -18.20 0.48 -33.02
C LYS A 52 -18.98 0.11 -31.76
N ALA A 53 -19.33 -1.16 -31.55
CA ALA A 53 -20.08 -1.63 -30.38
C ALA A 53 -19.22 -1.61 -29.12
N VAL A 54 -17.96 -2.06 -29.19
CA VAL A 54 -16.97 -1.94 -28.11
C VAL A 54 -16.65 -0.46 -27.82
N LYS A 55 -16.47 0.37 -28.87
CA LYS A 55 -16.26 1.81 -28.70
C LYS A 55 -17.51 2.53 -28.18
N MET A 56 -18.72 2.12 -28.55
CA MET A 56 -19.96 2.62 -27.92
C MET A 56 -20.06 2.15 -26.48
N MET A 57 -19.71 0.90 -26.15
CA MET A 57 -19.67 0.44 -24.76
C MET A 57 -18.64 1.23 -23.93
N SER A 58 -17.46 1.56 -24.48
CA SER A 58 -16.48 2.40 -23.77
C SER A 58 -16.92 3.86 -23.65
N LEU A 59 -17.58 4.42 -24.68
CA LEU A 59 -18.17 5.77 -24.66
C LEU A 59 -19.37 5.90 -23.71
N VAL A 60 -20.23 4.87 -23.63
CA VAL A 60 -21.39 4.80 -22.73
C VAL A 60 -20.97 4.51 -21.28
N SER A 61 -19.90 3.72 -21.09
CA SER A 61 -19.39 3.42 -19.75
C SER A 61 -18.61 4.58 -19.13
N GLY A 62 -18.14 5.54 -19.92
CA GLY A 62 -17.21 6.58 -19.49
C GLY A 62 -15.86 6.03 -18.99
N VAL A 63 -14.94 6.93 -18.63
CA VAL A 63 -13.68 6.53 -17.98
C VAL A 63 -14.00 5.74 -16.70
N ALA A 64 -13.25 4.68 -16.44
CA ALA A 64 -13.41 3.89 -15.23
C ALA A 64 -12.98 4.73 -14.01
N PRO A 65 -13.80 4.83 -12.94
CA PRO A 65 -13.59 5.81 -11.89
C PRO A 65 -12.32 5.50 -11.10
N LYS A 66 -11.50 6.52 -10.87
CA LYS A 66 -10.24 6.42 -10.11
C LYS A 66 -10.35 7.05 -8.73
N SER A 67 -11.35 7.90 -8.49
CA SER A 67 -11.68 8.44 -7.16
C SER A 67 -12.99 7.87 -6.58
N PRO A 68 -13.12 7.74 -5.25
CA PRO A 68 -14.38 7.30 -4.63
C PRO A 68 -15.58 8.20 -4.98
N GLN A 69 -15.34 9.49 -5.18
CA GLN A 69 -16.37 10.47 -5.55
C GLN A 69 -16.89 10.28 -6.99
N GLU A 70 -16.05 9.83 -7.93
CA GLU A 70 -16.51 9.40 -9.26
C GLU A 70 -17.26 8.07 -9.18
N ALA A 71 -16.73 7.12 -8.41
CA ALA A 71 -17.32 5.79 -8.27
C ALA A 71 -18.77 5.85 -7.75
N LEU A 72 -19.04 6.66 -6.72
CA LEU A 72 -20.39 6.86 -6.18
C LEU A 72 -21.39 7.51 -7.16
N LYS A 73 -20.91 8.18 -8.22
CA LYS A 73 -21.78 8.77 -9.26
C LYS A 73 -22.09 7.80 -10.40
N LYS A 74 -21.40 6.64 -10.45
CA LYS A 74 -21.53 5.65 -11.51
C LYS A 74 -22.55 4.58 -11.13
N LYS A 75 -23.36 4.14 -12.10
CA LYS A 75 -24.27 3.00 -11.95
C LYS A 75 -23.57 1.72 -12.40
N TYR A 76 -23.75 0.62 -11.67
CA TYR A 76 -23.00 -0.62 -11.90
C TYR A 76 -23.96 -1.80 -12.11
N HIS A 77 -24.74 -1.77 -13.19
CA HIS A 77 -25.76 -2.77 -13.52
C HIS A 77 -25.32 -4.24 -13.35
N PHE A 78 -24.07 -4.57 -13.67
CA PHE A 78 -23.51 -5.90 -13.41
C PHE A 78 -23.27 -6.14 -11.91
N TRP A 79 -22.43 -5.31 -11.27
CA TRP A 79 -22.05 -5.50 -9.86
C TRP A 79 -23.21 -5.38 -8.87
N GLU A 80 -24.28 -4.64 -9.21
CA GLU A 80 -25.56 -4.61 -8.48
C GLU A 80 -26.25 -5.98 -8.36
N THR A 81 -25.85 -6.96 -9.19
CA THR A 81 -26.36 -8.36 -9.18
C THR A 81 -25.39 -9.38 -8.62
N GLN A 82 -24.18 -8.98 -8.23
CA GLN A 82 -23.12 -9.89 -7.78
C GLN A 82 -23.03 -9.94 -6.24
N PRO A 83 -22.55 -11.06 -5.65
CA PRO A 83 -22.32 -11.16 -4.21
C PRO A 83 -21.04 -10.40 -3.80
N VAL A 84 -21.12 -9.07 -3.81
CA VAL A 84 -20.10 -8.13 -3.34
C VAL A 84 -20.77 -7.00 -2.55
N PRO A 85 -20.09 -6.37 -1.56
CA PRO A 85 -20.66 -5.24 -0.83
C PRO A 85 -20.87 -4.02 -1.73
N LYS A 86 -21.91 -3.23 -1.47
CA LYS A 86 -22.14 -1.96 -2.18
C LYS A 86 -21.16 -0.89 -1.74
N LEU A 87 -20.88 0.11 -2.59
CA LEU A 87 -19.91 1.18 -2.29
C LEU A 87 -20.26 1.97 -1.00
N ASP A 88 -21.54 2.23 -0.79
CA ASP A 88 -22.13 2.93 0.37
C ASP A 88 -22.38 2.02 1.58
N GLU A 89 -22.18 0.71 1.46
CA GLU A 89 -22.42 -0.25 2.53
C GLU A 89 -21.35 -0.18 3.63
N ASN A 90 -21.79 -0.13 4.88
CA ASN A 90 -20.93 -0.19 6.07
C ASN A 90 -20.82 -1.64 6.56
N VAL A 91 -19.74 -2.31 6.15
CA VAL A 91 -19.45 -3.70 6.52
C VAL A 91 -18.68 -3.72 7.85
N ASN A 92 -19.35 -4.20 8.90
CA ASN A 92 -18.77 -4.34 10.25
C ASN A 92 -18.53 -5.81 10.64
N ASP A 93 -19.24 -6.73 10.00
CA ASP A 93 -19.13 -8.17 10.18
C ASP A 93 -18.40 -8.83 9.00
N GLU A 94 -18.09 -10.12 9.15
CA GLU A 94 -17.17 -10.83 8.26
C GLU A 94 -17.70 -12.22 7.89
N GLY A 95 -17.58 -12.58 6.61
CA GLY A 95 -17.99 -13.89 6.11
C GLY A 95 -18.48 -13.88 4.66
N PRO A 96 -18.93 -15.05 4.15
CA PRO A 96 -19.52 -15.15 2.83
C PRO A 96 -20.85 -14.39 2.74
N ILE A 97 -21.15 -13.84 1.56
CA ILE A 97 -22.39 -13.07 1.30
C ILE A 97 -23.53 -14.03 0.92
N GLU A 98 -23.23 -14.97 0.01
CA GLU A 98 -24.04 -16.14 -0.31
C GLU A 98 -23.41 -17.39 0.34
N GLY A 99 -24.25 -18.21 0.97
CA GLY A 99 -23.81 -19.50 1.52
C GLY A 99 -23.28 -20.47 0.45
N THR A 100 -22.45 -21.42 0.88
CA THR A 100 -21.86 -22.44 0.01
C THR A 100 -22.95 -23.26 -0.69
N LYS A 101 -23.09 -23.07 -2.01
CA LYS A 101 -23.94 -23.89 -2.88
C LYS A 101 -23.31 -25.24 -3.13
N LYS A 102 -24.12 -26.28 -3.28
CA LYS A 102 -23.63 -27.61 -3.67
C LYS A 102 -23.21 -27.62 -5.14
N VAL A 103 -22.32 -28.52 -5.52
CA VAL A 103 -21.83 -28.60 -6.91
C VAL A 103 -22.97 -28.88 -7.89
N GLU A 104 -24.01 -29.61 -7.47
CA GLU A 104 -25.21 -29.94 -8.25
C GLU A 104 -26.11 -28.72 -8.50
N GLU A 105 -26.07 -27.73 -7.61
CA GLU A 105 -26.84 -26.48 -7.70
C GLU A 105 -26.17 -25.44 -8.63
N VAL A 106 -24.90 -25.65 -8.98
CA VAL A 106 -24.16 -24.79 -9.92
C VAL A 106 -24.48 -25.20 -11.36
N ARG A 107 -24.76 -24.19 -12.20
CA ARG A 107 -25.01 -24.30 -13.65
C ARG A 107 -23.94 -25.17 -14.32
N LYS A 108 -24.37 -26.19 -15.08
CA LYS A 108 -23.47 -27.11 -15.81
C LYS A 108 -23.09 -26.60 -17.20
N GLU A 109 -24.05 -26.01 -17.91
CA GLU A 109 -23.82 -25.45 -19.24
C GLU A 109 -23.07 -24.12 -19.18
N PRO A 110 -22.16 -23.80 -20.11
CA PRO A 110 -21.56 -22.47 -20.22
C PRO A 110 -22.59 -21.35 -20.35
N TYR A 111 -22.22 -20.12 -19.99
CA TYR A 111 -23.08 -18.95 -20.20
C TYR A 111 -23.30 -18.69 -21.70
N THR A 112 -24.50 -18.24 -22.08
CA THR A 112 -24.81 -17.97 -23.49
C THR A 112 -24.04 -16.74 -23.98
N LEU A 113 -23.31 -16.87 -25.08
CA LEU A 113 -22.66 -15.76 -25.78
C LEU A 113 -23.55 -15.26 -26.93
N PRO A 114 -23.35 -14.01 -27.41
CA PRO A 114 -23.97 -13.53 -28.64
C PRO A 114 -23.58 -14.38 -29.86
N GLU A 115 -24.42 -14.39 -30.89
CA GLU A 115 -24.16 -15.14 -32.12
C GLU A 115 -22.81 -14.76 -32.76
N GLY A 116 -22.06 -15.76 -33.23
CA GLY A 116 -20.73 -15.59 -33.81
C GLY A 116 -19.57 -15.59 -32.80
N PHE A 117 -19.85 -15.79 -31.51
CA PHE A 117 -18.84 -16.00 -30.47
C PHE A 117 -19.01 -17.34 -29.77
N GLU A 118 -17.88 -17.92 -29.35
CA GLU A 118 -17.82 -19.20 -28.66
C GLU A 118 -16.81 -19.18 -27.50
N TRP A 119 -17.08 -20.01 -26.48
CA TRP A 119 -16.14 -20.25 -25.39
C TRP A 119 -15.02 -21.17 -25.86
N ASN A 120 -13.79 -20.86 -25.46
CA ASN A 120 -12.64 -21.71 -25.66
C ASN A 120 -11.87 -21.83 -24.34
N THR A 121 -11.66 -23.07 -23.88
CA THR A 121 -10.72 -23.37 -22.82
C THR A 121 -9.31 -23.35 -23.43
N LEU A 122 -8.47 -22.40 -23.02
CA LEU A 122 -7.13 -22.25 -23.61
C LEU A 122 -6.19 -23.33 -23.08
N ASP A 123 -5.49 -24.01 -23.99
CA ASP A 123 -4.27 -24.75 -23.66
C ASP A 123 -3.06 -23.85 -23.89
N ILE A 124 -2.43 -23.37 -22.82
CA ILE A 124 -1.25 -22.49 -22.91
C ILE A 124 0.09 -23.27 -22.91
N ASP A 125 0.05 -24.59 -23.01
CA ASP A 125 1.22 -25.40 -23.40
C ASP A 125 1.37 -25.46 -24.94
N ASP A 126 0.30 -25.22 -25.72
CA ASP A 126 0.40 -24.97 -27.15
C ASP A 126 1.08 -23.60 -27.40
N PRO A 127 2.27 -23.54 -28.04
CA PRO A 127 2.96 -22.29 -28.34
C PRO A 127 2.16 -21.33 -29.23
N VAL A 128 1.22 -21.84 -30.04
CA VAL A 128 0.34 -21.01 -30.89
C VAL A 128 -0.68 -20.30 -30.02
N VAL A 129 -1.38 -21.03 -29.15
CA VAL A 129 -2.40 -20.46 -28.25
C VAL A 129 -1.76 -19.50 -27.23
N LEU A 130 -0.59 -19.85 -26.68
CA LEU A 130 0.17 -18.95 -25.81
C LEU A 130 0.57 -17.65 -26.53
N LYS A 131 0.95 -17.72 -27.81
CA LYS A 131 1.26 -16.55 -28.63
C LYS A 131 0.02 -15.70 -28.95
N GLU A 132 -1.13 -16.32 -29.20
CA GLU A 132 -2.41 -15.61 -29.37
C GLU A 132 -2.82 -14.87 -28.10
N LEU A 133 -2.67 -15.52 -26.93
CA LEU A 133 -2.93 -14.91 -25.63
C LEU A 133 -1.97 -13.73 -25.35
N TYR A 134 -0.68 -13.92 -25.61
CA TYR A 134 0.33 -12.86 -25.54
C TYR A 134 -0.07 -11.66 -26.41
N GLN A 135 -0.44 -11.89 -27.66
CA GLN A 135 -0.84 -10.84 -28.59
C GLN A 135 -2.11 -10.13 -28.13
N LEU A 136 -3.13 -10.86 -27.65
CA LEU A 136 -4.36 -10.26 -27.09
C LEU A 136 -4.03 -9.29 -25.95
N LEU A 137 -3.17 -9.70 -25.02
CA LEU A 137 -2.84 -8.89 -23.84
C LEU A 137 -1.99 -7.66 -24.19
N ASN A 138 -0.92 -7.83 -24.98
CA ASN A 138 -0.03 -6.73 -25.38
C ASN A 138 -0.76 -5.68 -26.27
N GLU A 139 -1.75 -6.11 -27.07
CA GLU A 139 -2.53 -5.19 -27.90
C GLU A 139 -3.69 -4.49 -27.15
N ASN A 140 -4.22 -5.04 -26.04
CA ASN A 140 -5.52 -4.61 -25.50
C ASN A 140 -5.65 -4.51 -23.96
N TYR A 141 -4.67 -4.92 -23.14
CA TYR A 141 -4.91 -5.13 -21.70
C TYR A 141 -4.80 -3.88 -20.83
N VAL A 142 -3.59 -3.33 -20.65
CA VAL A 142 -3.33 -2.15 -19.81
C VAL A 142 -2.42 -1.18 -20.55
N GLU A 143 -2.96 0.00 -20.81
CA GLU A 143 -2.25 1.21 -21.22
C GLU A 143 -2.18 2.16 -20.00
N ASP A 144 -1.16 3.01 -19.93
CA ASP A 144 -1.17 4.18 -19.05
C ASP A 144 -2.10 5.29 -19.60
N ASP A 145 -2.43 6.30 -18.78
CA ASP A 145 -3.43 7.30 -19.15
C ASP A 145 -3.05 8.17 -20.38
N ASP A 146 -1.75 8.27 -20.67
CA ASP A 146 -1.21 8.99 -21.83
C ASP A 146 -0.96 8.07 -23.05
N ASN A 147 -1.30 6.77 -22.97
CA ASN A 147 -1.05 5.73 -23.98
C ASN A 147 0.42 5.64 -24.45
N MET A 148 1.37 5.94 -23.55
CA MET A 148 2.80 5.89 -23.79
C MET A 148 3.41 4.51 -23.52
N PHE A 149 2.80 3.72 -22.64
CA PHE A 149 3.31 2.46 -22.13
C PHE A 149 2.21 1.37 -22.09
N ARG A 150 2.59 0.14 -22.44
CA ARG A 150 1.72 -1.05 -22.29
C ARG A 150 2.45 -2.17 -21.58
N PHE A 151 1.78 -2.95 -20.75
CA PHE A 151 2.41 -4.13 -20.14
C PHE A 151 2.68 -5.23 -21.18
N ASP A 152 3.92 -5.70 -21.20
CA ASP A 152 4.45 -6.70 -22.14
C ASP A 152 4.72 -8.01 -21.37
N TYR A 153 3.66 -8.72 -21.03
CA TYR A 153 3.73 -10.00 -20.29
C TYR A 153 4.37 -11.07 -21.17
N SER A 154 5.62 -11.47 -20.91
CA SER A 154 6.27 -12.48 -21.75
C SER A 154 5.54 -13.85 -21.71
N PRO A 155 5.66 -14.69 -22.76
CA PRO A 155 5.10 -16.05 -22.75
C PRO A 155 5.52 -16.87 -21.52
N GLU A 156 6.77 -16.73 -21.08
CA GLU A 156 7.32 -17.40 -19.89
C GLU A 156 6.71 -16.86 -18.60
N PHE A 157 6.43 -15.55 -18.54
CA PHE A 157 5.71 -14.93 -17.43
C PHE A 157 4.27 -15.43 -17.36
N LEU A 158 3.58 -15.54 -18.51
CA LEU A 158 2.21 -16.07 -18.57
C LEU A 158 2.17 -17.52 -18.10
N GLN A 159 3.08 -18.39 -18.56
CA GLN A 159 3.17 -19.76 -18.06
C GLN A 159 3.48 -19.82 -16.55
N TRP A 160 4.35 -18.94 -16.04
CA TRP A 160 4.62 -18.85 -14.60
C TRP A 160 3.40 -18.39 -13.78
N ALA A 161 2.71 -17.34 -14.21
CA ALA A 161 1.60 -16.76 -13.47
C ALA A 161 0.32 -17.63 -13.54
N LEU A 162 0.07 -18.29 -14.67
CA LEU A 162 -1.19 -19.00 -14.94
C LEU A 162 -1.13 -20.50 -14.60
N LYS A 163 0.06 -21.06 -14.34
CA LYS A 163 0.26 -22.49 -14.00
C LYS A 163 0.99 -22.75 -12.66
N PRO A 164 0.52 -22.21 -11.52
CA PRO A 164 1.01 -22.64 -10.21
C PRO A 164 0.61 -24.10 -9.89
N PRO A 165 1.13 -24.68 -8.79
CA PRO A 165 0.72 -26.00 -8.32
C PRO A 165 -0.80 -26.15 -8.25
N HIS A 166 -1.30 -27.30 -8.72
CA HIS A 166 -2.73 -27.63 -8.80
C HIS A 166 -3.59 -26.68 -9.68
N TRP A 167 -2.98 -25.90 -10.59
CA TRP A 167 -3.71 -25.14 -11.61
C TRP A 167 -4.64 -26.04 -12.45
N LYS A 168 -5.61 -25.39 -13.07
CA LYS A 168 -6.73 -26.02 -13.77
C LYS A 168 -6.91 -25.35 -15.13
N GLN A 169 -6.80 -26.12 -16.20
CA GLN A 169 -6.95 -25.58 -17.55
C GLN A 169 -8.38 -25.11 -17.80
N GLU A 170 -9.38 -25.74 -17.17
CA GLU A 170 -10.78 -25.31 -17.22
C GLU A 170 -11.03 -23.92 -16.60
N TRP A 171 -10.03 -23.31 -15.97
CA TRP A 171 -10.08 -21.94 -15.45
C TRP A 171 -9.44 -20.92 -16.40
N HIS A 172 -8.88 -21.33 -17.53
CA HIS A 172 -8.29 -20.46 -18.57
C HIS A 172 -9.35 -20.18 -19.65
N CYS A 173 -10.32 -19.31 -19.33
CA CYS A 173 -11.51 -19.07 -20.12
C CYS A 173 -11.27 -17.99 -21.19
N GLY A 174 -11.27 -18.38 -22.46
CA GLY A 174 -11.23 -17.48 -23.60
C GLY A 174 -12.56 -17.38 -24.35
N VAL A 175 -12.70 -16.30 -25.13
CA VAL A 175 -13.78 -16.09 -26.10
C VAL A 175 -13.17 -15.94 -27.49
N ARG A 176 -13.68 -16.71 -28.46
CA ARG A 176 -13.27 -16.67 -29.87
C ARG A 176 -14.41 -16.23 -30.78
N VAL A 177 -14.05 -15.65 -31.93
CA VAL A 177 -14.98 -15.38 -33.03
C VAL A 177 -15.10 -16.63 -33.89
N SER A 178 -16.25 -17.29 -33.90
CA SER A 178 -16.46 -18.61 -34.52
C SER A 178 -16.08 -18.69 -36.00
N LYS A 179 -16.23 -17.59 -36.77
CA LYS A 179 -15.90 -17.57 -38.21
C LYS A 179 -14.41 -17.48 -38.52
N SER A 180 -13.59 -16.95 -37.60
CA SER A 180 -12.17 -16.69 -37.84
C SER A 180 -11.24 -17.34 -36.82
N ASN A 181 -11.81 -18.05 -35.84
CA ASN A 181 -11.13 -18.59 -34.66
C ASN A 181 -10.35 -17.53 -33.85
N LYS A 182 -10.53 -16.22 -34.11
CA LYS A 182 -9.74 -15.18 -33.46
C LYS A 182 -10.10 -15.06 -31.98
N LEU A 183 -9.11 -15.17 -31.10
CA LEU A 183 -9.23 -14.84 -29.68
C LEU A 183 -9.51 -13.34 -29.48
N VAL A 184 -10.56 -13.03 -28.71
CA VAL A 184 -11.05 -11.65 -28.49
C VAL A 184 -11.36 -11.33 -27.02
N GLY A 185 -11.35 -12.33 -26.14
CA GLY A 185 -11.49 -12.16 -24.70
C GLY A 185 -10.78 -13.27 -23.94
N PHE A 186 -10.30 -12.96 -22.74
CA PHE A 186 -9.64 -13.91 -21.85
C PHE A 186 -9.83 -13.52 -20.40
N ILE A 187 -10.04 -14.51 -19.53
CA ILE A 187 -9.95 -14.40 -18.08
C ILE A 187 -9.38 -15.70 -17.52
N SER A 188 -8.60 -15.62 -16.46
CA SER A 188 -8.03 -16.78 -15.77
C SER A 188 -8.33 -16.75 -14.29
N ALA A 189 -8.48 -17.93 -13.69
CA ALA A 189 -8.30 -18.13 -12.25
C ALA A 189 -7.12 -19.09 -11.99
N VAL A 190 -6.53 -18.98 -10.80
CA VAL A 190 -5.48 -19.88 -10.31
C VAL A 190 -5.76 -20.22 -8.83
N PRO A 191 -5.39 -21.41 -8.35
CA PRO A 191 -5.57 -21.76 -6.95
C PRO A 191 -4.62 -20.96 -6.07
N ALA A 192 -5.12 -20.53 -4.92
CA ALA A 192 -4.32 -19.99 -3.83
C ALA A 192 -5.00 -20.27 -2.50
N THR A 193 -4.26 -20.77 -1.50
CA THR A 193 -4.76 -20.84 -0.13
C THR A 193 -4.61 -19.46 0.50
N ILE A 194 -5.70 -18.71 0.63
CA ILE A 194 -5.69 -17.39 1.27
C ILE A 194 -6.28 -17.51 2.68
N ARG A 195 -5.54 -17.04 3.68
CA ARG A 195 -6.01 -16.93 5.07
C ARG A 195 -6.75 -15.62 5.23
N ILE A 196 -8.09 -15.63 5.29
CA ILE A 196 -8.92 -14.49 5.70
C ILE A 196 -9.26 -14.67 7.19
N LYS A 197 -8.42 -14.14 8.09
CA LYS A 197 -8.49 -14.35 9.56
C LYS A 197 -8.78 -15.83 9.92
N GLU A 198 -9.82 -16.12 10.70
CA GLU A 198 -10.17 -17.47 11.19
C GLU A 198 -11.26 -18.18 10.34
N SER A 199 -11.48 -17.78 9.08
CA SER A 199 -12.51 -18.40 8.23
C SER A 199 -11.94 -19.19 7.06
N GLY A 200 -12.33 -20.47 6.96
CA GLY A 200 -11.93 -21.39 5.88
C GLY A 200 -13.04 -21.59 4.86
N VAL A 201 -13.20 -20.66 3.93
CA VAL A 201 -14.24 -20.70 2.89
C VAL A 201 -13.59 -20.53 1.50
N PHE A 202 -14.30 -20.91 0.43
CA PHE A 202 -13.84 -20.70 -0.95
C PHE A 202 -14.26 -19.31 -1.45
N GLN A 203 -13.27 -18.47 -1.73
CA GLN A 203 -13.42 -17.11 -2.29
C GLN A 203 -12.53 -16.94 -3.52
N ALA A 204 -12.83 -15.93 -4.34
CA ALA A 204 -11.85 -15.37 -5.28
C ALA A 204 -11.33 -14.03 -4.76
N VAL A 205 -10.01 -13.83 -4.85
CA VAL A 205 -9.36 -12.53 -4.62
C VAL A 205 -9.00 -11.93 -5.97
N TYR A 206 -9.29 -10.65 -6.17
CA TYR A 206 -8.90 -9.95 -7.40
C TYR A 206 -8.45 -8.51 -7.11
N THR A 207 -7.75 -7.91 -8.06
CA THR A 207 -7.28 -6.53 -7.97
C THR A 207 -7.59 -5.75 -9.24
N ALA A 208 -7.70 -4.42 -9.12
CA ALA A 208 -7.91 -3.53 -10.27
C ALA A 208 -7.30 -2.15 -10.04
N GLY A 209 -6.89 -1.46 -11.10
CA GLY A 209 -6.49 -0.04 -11.04
C GLY A 209 -7.66 0.94 -10.93
N VAL A 210 -8.89 0.44 -10.99
CA VAL A 210 -10.16 1.21 -11.06
C VAL A 210 -11.07 0.83 -9.91
N ILE A 211 -11.99 1.71 -9.51
CA ILE A 211 -12.86 1.49 -8.36
C ILE A 211 -14.18 0.81 -8.78
N LEU A 212 -14.34 -0.42 -8.30
CA LEU A 212 -15.55 -1.26 -8.38
C LEU A 212 -16.21 -1.39 -6.99
N PRO A 213 -17.50 -1.78 -6.88
CA PRO A 213 -18.14 -2.10 -5.60
C PRO A 213 -17.59 -3.40 -4.99
N LYS A 214 -17.04 -3.44 -3.78
CA LYS A 214 -16.41 -2.35 -3.01
C LYS A 214 -14.98 -2.81 -2.66
N PRO A 215 -13.95 -1.94 -2.76
CA PRO A 215 -12.58 -2.35 -2.42
C PRO A 215 -12.48 -2.63 -0.91
N ILE A 216 -11.82 -3.72 -0.57
CA ILE A 216 -11.46 -4.05 0.82
C ILE A 216 -10.12 -3.42 1.24
N GLY A 217 -9.33 -2.91 0.29
CA GLY A 217 -8.06 -2.23 0.55
C GLY A 217 -7.53 -1.53 -0.70
N THR A 218 -6.70 -0.50 -0.51
CA THR A 218 -6.20 0.37 -1.59
C THR A 218 -4.73 0.66 -1.37
N CYS A 219 -3.84 0.09 -2.19
CA CYS A 219 -2.41 0.39 -2.15
C CYS A 219 -2.02 1.42 -3.23
N ARG A 220 -0.99 2.21 -2.98
CA ARG A 220 -0.41 3.19 -3.91
C ARG A 220 0.82 2.57 -4.59
N TYR A 221 0.98 2.78 -5.90
CA TYR A 221 2.23 2.46 -6.58
C TYR A 221 3.33 3.46 -6.25
N TRP A 222 4.56 2.97 -6.19
CA TRP A 222 5.79 3.72 -5.95
C TRP A 222 6.89 3.25 -6.91
N HIS A 223 7.72 4.18 -7.38
CA HIS A 223 8.71 3.94 -8.43
C HIS A 223 10.12 4.39 -8.01
N ARG A 224 11.11 3.51 -8.15
CA ARG A 224 12.52 3.78 -7.88
C ARG A 224 13.32 3.71 -9.17
N SER A 225 13.80 4.86 -9.64
CA SER A 225 14.53 4.95 -10.92
C SER A 225 15.94 4.34 -10.86
N LEU A 226 16.16 3.23 -11.57
CA LEU A 226 17.47 2.58 -11.68
C LEU A 226 18.29 3.14 -12.86
N ASN A 227 17.60 3.54 -13.92
CA ASN A 227 18.15 4.19 -15.12
C ASN A 227 17.47 5.56 -15.39
N PRO A 228 17.79 6.62 -14.61
CA PRO A 228 17.10 7.90 -14.72
C PRO A 228 17.23 8.58 -16.08
N LYS A 229 18.33 8.34 -16.80
CA LYS A 229 18.53 8.88 -18.14
C LYS A 229 17.45 8.36 -19.08
N LYS A 230 17.25 7.03 -19.15
CA LYS A 230 16.25 6.42 -20.03
C LYS A 230 14.83 6.77 -19.62
N LEU A 231 14.50 6.70 -18.32
CA LEU A 231 13.14 6.99 -17.85
C LEU A 231 12.70 8.43 -18.15
N ILE A 232 13.62 9.40 -18.11
CA ILE A 232 13.33 10.79 -18.47
C ILE A 232 13.19 10.96 -19.99
N ASP A 233 14.05 10.31 -20.78
CA ASP A 233 14.02 10.37 -22.25
C ASP A 233 12.69 9.82 -22.82
N VAL A 234 12.24 8.66 -22.31
CA VAL A 234 10.94 8.07 -22.66
C VAL A 234 9.74 8.72 -21.96
N LYS A 235 9.96 9.77 -21.14
CA LYS A 235 8.93 10.47 -20.32
C LYS A 235 8.22 9.65 -19.23
N PHE A 236 8.68 8.44 -18.91
CA PHE A 236 8.20 7.67 -17.73
C PHE A 236 8.47 8.40 -16.40
N SER A 237 9.40 9.35 -16.38
CA SER A 237 9.64 10.20 -15.22
C SER A 237 10.03 11.61 -15.64
N HIS A 238 9.74 12.59 -14.79
CA HIS A 238 10.08 13.99 -15.04
C HIS A 238 11.18 14.50 -14.10
N LEU A 239 11.87 15.56 -14.51
CA LEU A 239 12.75 16.30 -13.62
C LEU A 239 11.92 17.13 -12.64
N SER A 240 12.20 17.00 -11.35
CA SER A 240 11.69 17.93 -10.35
C SER A 240 12.32 19.32 -10.51
N ARG A 241 11.64 20.35 -9.99
CA ARG A 241 12.13 21.75 -10.03
C ARG A 241 13.56 21.82 -9.46
N ASN A 242 14.43 22.58 -10.13
CA ASN A 242 15.86 22.77 -9.78
C ASN A 242 16.79 21.54 -9.93
N MET A 243 16.31 20.43 -10.49
CA MET A 243 17.13 19.26 -10.84
C MET A 243 17.56 19.27 -12.31
N ASN A 244 18.68 18.61 -12.59
CA ASN A 244 19.16 18.32 -13.95
C ASN A 244 19.58 16.84 -14.04
N ILE A 245 19.77 16.32 -15.26
CA ILE A 245 20.02 14.89 -15.49
C ILE A 245 21.22 14.38 -14.68
N GLN A 246 22.32 15.13 -14.60
CA GLN A 246 23.51 14.72 -13.84
C GLN A 246 23.23 14.65 -12.32
N ARG A 247 22.51 15.64 -11.76
CA ARG A 247 22.08 15.62 -10.36
C ARG A 247 21.14 14.45 -10.07
N THR A 248 20.20 14.16 -10.98
CA THR A 248 19.25 13.04 -10.83
C THR A 248 19.95 11.68 -10.91
N ILE A 249 20.91 11.50 -11.83
CA ILE A 249 21.76 10.31 -11.90
C ILE A 249 22.58 10.15 -10.60
N LYS A 250 23.14 11.25 -10.07
CA LYS A 250 23.89 11.22 -8.80
C LYS A 250 22.99 10.88 -7.59
N LEU A 251 21.78 11.45 -7.52
CA LEU A 251 20.80 11.18 -6.47
C LEU A 251 20.43 9.70 -6.40
N TYR A 252 20.16 9.10 -7.55
CA TYR A 252 19.71 7.70 -7.65
C TYR A 252 20.84 6.67 -7.77
N LYS A 253 22.12 7.10 -7.78
CA LYS A 253 23.28 6.21 -7.83
C LYS A 253 23.21 5.16 -6.71
N LEU A 254 23.44 3.91 -7.09
CA LEU A 254 23.58 2.75 -6.23
C LEU A 254 25.02 2.19 -6.35
N PRO A 255 25.52 1.45 -5.35
CA PRO A 255 26.74 0.63 -5.46
C PRO A 255 26.70 -0.37 -6.62
N GLU A 256 27.84 -0.96 -6.93
CA GLU A 256 27.99 -2.01 -7.95
C GLU A 256 27.66 -3.40 -7.41
N ASN A 257 27.96 -3.65 -6.12
CA ASN A 257 27.76 -4.94 -5.46
C ASN A 257 26.85 -4.79 -4.21
N PRO A 258 26.06 -5.81 -3.85
CA PRO A 258 25.34 -5.89 -2.57
C PRO A 258 26.26 -5.69 -1.37
N LYS A 259 25.70 -5.19 -0.26
CA LYS A 259 26.45 -4.95 0.98
C LYS A 259 26.38 -6.11 1.97
N MET A 260 25.29 -6.88 1.96
CA MET A 260 25.08 -7.94 2.95
C MET A 260 25.95 -9.16 2.67
N VAL A 261 26.76 -9.52 3.67
CA VAL A 261 27.51 -10.78 3.67
C VAL A 261 26.52 -11.95 3.67
N GLY A 262 26.68 -12.85 2.69
CA GLY A 262 25.80 -14.01 2.50
C GLY A 262 24.59 -13.76 1.58
N PHE A 263 24.49 -12.59 0.93
CA PHE A 263 23.46 -12.34 -0.08
C PHE A 263 23.74 -13.16 -1.35
N ARG A 264 22.87 -14.13 -1.66
CA ARG A 264 22.97 -15.03 -2.82
C ARG A 264 21.61 -15.37 -3.42
N LYS A 265 21.57 -15.91 -4.64
CA LYS A 265 20.32 -16.40 -5.24
C LYS A 265 19.70 -17.50 -4.36
N PHE A 266 18.36 -17.54 -4.34
CA PHE A 266 17.57 -18.59 -3.71
C PHE A 266 17.71 -19.90 -4.49
N GLU A 267 17.93 -21.01 -3.78
CA GLU A 267 18.11 -22.34 -4.36
C GLU A 267 17.10 -23.36 -3.82
N ARG A 268 16.92 -24.48 -4.52
CA ARG A 268 16.02 -25.58 -4.12
C ARG A 268 16.29 -26.12 -2.70
N LYS A 269 17.53 -26.03 -2.21
CA LYS A 269 17.94 -26.44 -0.85
C LYS A 269 17.35 -25.54 0.25
N ASP A 270 17.03 -24.29 -0.08
CA ASP A 270 16.60 -23.27 0.88
C ASP A 270 15.09 -23.30 1.15
N VAL A 271 14.32 -24.00 0.29
CA VAL A 271 12.85 -24.00 0.25
C VAL A 271 12.23 -24.20 1.63
N LYS A 272 12.69 -25.19 2.41
CA LYS A 272 12.14 -25.45 3.76
C LYS A 272 12.34 -24.26 4.73
N LYS A 273 13.49 -23.58 4.64
CA LYS A 273 13.84 -22.43 5.49
C LYS A 273 13.07 -21.18 5.05
N VAL A 274 12.99 -20.93 3.73
CA VAL A 274 12.23 -19.81 3.16
C VAL A 274 10.73 -19.98 3.36
N HIS A 275 10.17 -21.17 3.11
CA HIS A 275 8.76 -21.49 3.38
C HIS A 275 8.36 -21.14 4.81
N LYS A 276 9.12 -21.62 5.81
CA LYS A 276 8.87 -21.28 7.21
C LYS A 276 8.97 -19.77 7.43
N LYS A 277 10.08 -19.15 7.04
CA LYS A 277 10.34 -17.72 7.26
C LYS A 277 9.30 -16.80 6.59
N LEU A 278 8.82 -17.18 5.40
CA LEU A 278 7.79 -16.46 4.65
C LEU A 278 6.44 -16.60 5.34
N ASN A 279 5.98 -17.82 5.64
CA ASN A 279 4.69 -18.02 6.30
C ASN A 279 4.66 -17.44 7.74
N ASP A 280 5.77 -17.52 8.49
CA ASP A 280 5.91 -16.88 9.82
C ASP A 280 5.85 -15.34 9.72
N TYR A 281 6.30 -14.75 8.61
CA TYR A 281 6.20 -13.31 8.37
C TYR A 281 4.79 -12.92 7.91
N LEU A 282 4.20 -13.70 7.01
CA LEU A 282 2.84 -13.51 6.51
C LEU A 282 1.75 -13.82 7.56
N SER A 283 2.06 -14.54 8.65
CA SER A 283 1.10 -14.74 9.74
C SER A 283 0.86 -13.49 10.60
N LYS A 284 1.65 -12.43 10.43
CA LYS A 284 1.37 -11.10 11.01
C LYS A 284 0.18 -10.38 10.33
N PHE A 285 -0.30 -10.95 9.23
CA PHE A 285 -1.12 -10.29 8.24
C PHE A 285 -2.45 -11.09 8.02
N ASP A 286 -3.59 -10.39 7.98
CA ASP A 286 -5.00 -10.86 8.10
C ASP A 286 -5.53 -11.53 6.83
N LEU A 287 -4.95 -11.17 5.68
CA LEU A 287 -5.33 -11.64 4.35
C LEU A 287 -4.05 -11.93 3.56
N THR A 288 -3.48 -13.11 3.80
CA THR A 288 -2.24 -13.54 3.14
C THR A 288 -2.37 -14.89 2.45
N PRO A 289 -1.63 -15.12 1.36
CA PRO A 289 -1.41 -16.46 0.87
C PRO A 289 -0.62 -17.27 1.91
N VAL A 290 -1.06 -18.50 2.14
CA VAL A 290 -0.35 -19.51 2.91
C VAL A 290 0.30 -20.44 1.89
N TYR A 291 1.61 -20.31 1.72
CA TYR A 291 2.32 -21.07 0.69
C TYR A 291 2.71 -22.46 1.19
N SER A 292 2.52 -23.48 0.35
CA SER A 292 3.15 -24.79 0.48
C SER A 292 4.63 -24.77 0.02
N HIS A 293 5.36 -25.87 0.25
CA HIS A 293 6.73 -26.02 -0.25
C HIS A 293 6.82 -26.04 -1.79
N GLU A 294 5.77 -26.56 -2.46
CA GLU A 294 5.72 -26.62 -3.93
C GLU A 294 5.43 -25.22 -4.51
N GLU A 295 4.52 -24.48 -3.90
CA GLU A 295 4.24 -23.10 -4.32
C GLU A 295 5.44 -22.18 -4.05
N VAL A 296 6.19 -22.37 -2.94
CA VAL A 296 7.44 -21.64 -2.70
C VAL A 296 8.47 -21.92 -3.79
N LEU A 297 8.57 -23.17 -4.27
CA LEU A 297 9.41 -23.50 -5.42
C LEU A 297 8.92 -22.83 -6.70
N HIS A 298 7.62 -22.90 -6.98
CA HIS A 298 7.07 -22.34 -8.22
C HIS A 298 7.20 -20.82 -8.29
N TRP A 299 6.78 -20.12 -7.24
CA TRP A 299 6.72 -18.66 -7.20
C TRP A 299 8.09 -17.99 -7.01
N PHE A 300 9.04 -18.64 -6.32
CA PHE A 300 10.28 -17.97 -5.91
C PHE A 300 11.58 -18.56 -6.49
N LEU A 301 11.60 -19.80 -7.01
CA LEU A 301 12.83 -20.31 -7.65
C LEU A 301 13.19 -19.41 -8.85
N PRO A 302 14.40 -18.81 -8.93
CA PRO A 302 14.68 -17.81 -9.95
C PRO A 302 14.54 -18.35 -11.37
N ARG A 303 13.81 -17.61 -12.21
CA ARG A 303 13.60 -17.88 -13.64
C ARG A 303 14.05 -16.64 -14.43
N PRO A 304 14.97 -16.77 -15.40
CA PRO A 304 15.44 -15.63 -16.20
C PRO A 304 14.28 -14.80 -16.76
N ASP A 305 14.37 -13.49 -16.61
CA ASP A 305 13.39 -12.50 -17.10
C ASP A 305 11.92 -12.73 -16.67
N VAL A 306 11.69 -13.52 -15.61
CA VAL A 306 10.37 -13.74 -15.01
C VAL A 306 10.40 -13.43 -13.52
N VAL A 307 11.21 -14.12 -12.71
CA VAL A 307 11.30 -13.90 -11.27
C VAL A 307 12.73 -14.07 -10.74
N ASP A 308 13.15 -13.13 -9.91
CA ASP A 308 14.46 -13.06 -9.28
C ASP A 308 14.28 -13.09 -7.77
N SER A 309 14.88 -14.07 -7.09
CA SER A 309 14.79 -14.22 -5.63
C SER A 309 16.15 -14.50 -4.99
N TYR A 310 16.36 -13.91 -3.82
CA TYR A 310 17.61 -13.91 -3.09
C TYR A 310 17.39 -14.21 -1.61
N VAL A 311 18.39 -14.84 -1.01
CA VAL A 311 18.46 -15.10 0.43
C VAL A 311 19.72 -14.48 1.02
N VAL A 312 19.65 -14.15 2.31
CA VAL A 312 20.83 -13.80 3.11
C VAL A 312 21.13 -14.97 4.03
N GLU A 313 22.24 -15.67 3.80
CA GLU A 313 22.66 -16.83 4.59
C GLU A 313 23.86 -16.49 5.49
N GLN A 314 23.73 -16.73 6.79
CA GLN A 314 24.83 -16.61 7.75
C GLN A 314 24.78 -17.79 8.73
N ASN A 315 25.92 -18.42 9.01
CA ASN A 315 26.03 -19.59 9.91
C ASN A 315 25.03 -20.72 9.56
N HIS A 316 24.82 -20.96 8.26
CA HIS A 316 23.82 -21.89 7.71
C HIS A 316 22.35 -21.58 8.03
N GLU A 317 22.03 -20.37 8.52
CA GLU A 317 20.66 -19.88 8.70
C GLU A 317 20.28 -18.85 7.63
N ILE A 318 19.04 -18.92 7.15
CA ILE A 318 18.48 -17.92 6.23
C ILE A 318 17.89 -16.77 7.05
N ILE A 319 18.66 -15.69 7.19
CA ILE A 319 18.27 -14.51 7.98
C ILE A 319 17.48 -13.49 7.16
N GLY A 320 17.45 -13.60 5.83
CA GLY A 320 16.69 -12.71 4.95
C GLY A 320 16.22 -13.40 3.68
N PHE A 321 15.11 -12.94 3.12
CA PHE A 321 14.58 -13.38 1.82
C PHE A 321 13.94 -12.20 1.09
N THR A 322 14.31 -11.96 -0.16
CA THR A 322 13.73 -10.89 -1.02
C THR A 322 13.49 -11.43 -2.42
N SER A 323 12.44 -10.94 -3.08
CA SER A 323 12.03 -11.37 -4.42
C SER A 323 11.39 -10.22 -5.19
N PHE A 324 11.60 -10.22 -6.51
CA PHE A 324 10.94 -9.34 -7.46
C PHE A 324 10.71 -10.05 -8.79
N TYR A 325 9.64 -9.69 -9.49
CA TYR A 325 9.34 -10.22 -10.82
C TYR A 325 9.62 -9.19 -11.92
N THR A 326 9.88 -9.68 -13.13
CA THR A 326 10.03 -8.84 -14.33
C THR A 326 8.65 -8.64 -14.95
N LEU A 327 8.28 -7.40 -15.23
CA LEU A 327 7.17 -7.09 -16.12
C LEU A 327 7.57 -5.90 -16.98
N PRO A 328 8.06 -6.12 -18.22
CA PRO A 328 8.43 -5.04 -19.12
C PRO A 328 7.22 -4.20 -19.53
N SER A 329 7.50 -2.98 -19.99
CA SER A 329 6.52 -2.15 -20.67
C SER A 329 6.99 -1.79 -22.07
N THR A 330 6.16 -2.02 -23.09
CA THR A 330 6.37 -1.53 -24.45
C THR A 330 6.32 0.00 -24.45
N VAL A 331 7.29 0.66 -25.09
CA VAL A 331 7.35 2.13 -25.23
C VAL A 331 6.79 2.53 -26.59
N MET A 332 5.69 3.26 -26.57
CA MET A 332 4.99 3.71 -27.77
C MET A 332 5.68 4.94 -28.39
N HIS A 333 5.73 4.99 -29.72
CA HIS A 333 6.15 6.14 -30.53
C HIS A 333 7.57 6.72 -30.30
N HIS A 334 8.40 6.13 -29.46
CA HIS A 334 9.77 6.59 -29.20
C HIS A 334 10.75 6.08 -30.29
N PRO A 335 11.68 6.91 -30.81
CA PRO A 335 12.60 6.50 -31.89
C PRO A 335 13.55 5.39 -31.46
N THR A 336 14.26 5.58 -30.33
CA THR A 336 15.35 4.70 -29.87
C THR A 336 14.88 3.51 -29.02
N TYR A 337 14.34 3.77 -27.83
CA TYR A 337 13.88 2.72 -26.92
C TYR A 337 12.52 2.15 -27.36
N LYS A 338 12.37 0.83 -27.25
CA LYS A 338 11.11 0.10 -27.53
C LYS A 338 10.49 -0.55 -26.30
N SER A 339 11.24 -0.68 -25.20
CA SER A 339 10.74 -1.21 -23.93
C SER A 339 11.44 -0.58 -22.73
N ILE A 340 10.76 -0.58 -21.58
CA ILE A 340 11.31 -0.35 -20.24
C ILE A 340 11.35 -1.70 -19.53
N LYS A 341 12.50 -2.10 -18.98
CA LYS A 341 12.58 -3.32 -18.16
C LYS A 341 12.28 -2.95 -16.71
N ALA A 342 11.07 -3.21 -16.24
CA ALA A 342 10.65 -2.91 -14.87
C ALA A 342 10.70 -4.17 -13.98
N ALA A 343 11.29 -4.00 -12.78
CA ALA A 343 11.20 -4.97 -11.69
C ALA A 343 10.01 -4.57 -10.80
N TYR A 344 9.26 -5.54 -10.31
CA TYR A 344 8.18 -5.34 -9.35
C TYR A 344 8.49 -6.08 -8.07
N SER A 345 8.59 -5.35 -6.95
CA SER A 345 8.76 -5.89 -5.61
C SER A 345 7.68 -6.93 -5.32
N PHE A 346 8.08 -8.15 -4.97
CA PHE A 346 7.14 -9.24 -4.69
C PHE A 346 7.03 -9.47 -3.18
N TYR A 347 8.00 -10.15 -2.55
CA TYR A 347 8.07 -10.29 -1.09
C TYR A 347 9.43 -9.91 -0.54
N ASN A 348 9.44 -9.14 0.55
CA ASN A 348 10.63 -8.75 1.29
C ASN A 348 10.46 -9.15 2.76
N VAL A 349 11.25 -10.13 3.21
CA VAL A 349 11.13 -10.76 4.52
C VAL A 349 12.43 -10.58 5.31
N PRO A 350 12.56 -9.47 6.08
CA PRO A 350 13.71 -9.26 6.95
C PRO A 350 13.75 -10.28 8.10
N GLY A 351 14.93 -10.50 8.68
CA GLY A 351 15.12 -11.24 9.93
C GLY A 351 15.45 -10.30 11.07
N THR A 352 15.59 -10.85 12.28
CA THR A 352 15.89 -10.07 13.49
C THR A 352 17.22 -9.31 13.45
N LYS A 353 18.13 -9.69 12.54
CA LYS A 353 19.48 -9.12 12.38
C LYS A 353 19.65 -8.19 11.17
N ILE A 354 18.63 -8.02 10.33
CA ILE A 354 18.70 -7.20 9.11
C ILE A 354 17.47 -6.29 9.01
N SER A 355 17.64 -5.05 8.53
CA SER A 355 16.50 -4.18 8.30
C SER A 355 15.82 -4.47 6.96
N LEU A 356 14.52 -4.16 6.85
CA LEU A 356 13.81 -4.17 5.57
C LEU A 356 14.49 -3.24 4.55
N GLN A 357 15.01 -2.11 5.01
CA GLN A 357 15.67 -1.10 4.20
C GLN A 357 16.95 -1.65 3.55
N ASP A 358 17.80 -2.32 4.31
CA ASP A 358 19.04 -2.91 3.79
C ASP A 358 18.74 -4.05 2.82
N LEU A 359 17.74 -4.89 3.15
CA LEU A 359 17.29 -6.00 2.32
C LEU A 359 16.79 -5.53 0.95
N MET A 360 15.91 -4.52 0.93
CA MET A 360 15.43 -3.91 -0.32
C MET A 360 16.52 -3.11 -1.04
N ASN A 361 17.46 -2.45 -0.33
CA ASN A 361 18.59 -1.76 -0.95
C ASN A 361 19.45 -2.70 -1.79
N ASP A 362 19.76 -3.89 -1.29
CA ASP A 362 20.57 -4.86 -2.04
C ASP A 362 19.78 -5.50 -3.20
N ALA A 363 18.47 -5.68 -3.07
CA ALA A 363 17.59 -6.02 -4.19
C ALA A 363 17.63 -4.95 -5.30
N LEU A 364 17.60 -3.66 -4.94
CA LEU A 364 17.75 -2.54 -5.89
C LEU A 364 19.12 -2.55 -6.59
N ILE A 365 20.20 -2.88 -5.87
CA ILE A 365 21.55 -3.00 -6.45
C ILE A 365 21.57 -4.12 -7.49
N ILE A 366 21.05 -5.30 -7.16
CA ILE A 366 21.03 -6.42 -8.11
C ILE A 366 20.13 -6.12 -9.30
N ALA A 367 18.92 -5.61 -9.11
CA ALA A 367 18.05 -5.20 -10.21
C ALA A 367 18.76 -4.20 -11.14
N LYS A 368 19.50 -3.23 -10.59
CA LYS A 368 20.29 -2.31 -11.42
C LYS A 368 21.41 -3.03 -12.19
N SER A 369 22.14 -3.94 -11.55
CA SER A 369 23.21 -4.72 -12.21
C SER A 369 22.68 -5.67 -13.29
N SER A 370 21.45 -6.16 -13.13
CA SER A 370 20.72 -7.01 -14.08
C SER A 370 20.00 -6.22 -15.18
N GLY A 371 20.30 -4.92 -15.32
CA GLY A 371 19.83 -4.08 -16.43
C GLY A 371 18.38 -3.61 -16.36
N TYR A 372 17.74 -3.65 -15.17
CA TYR A 372 16.41 -3.09 -14.99
C TYR A 372 16.47 -1.55 -14.94
N ASP A 373 15.46 -0.89 -15.50
CA ASP A 373 15.39 0.57 -15.63
C ASP A 373 14.66 1.24 -14.45
N VAL A 374 13.68 0.55 -13.88
CA VAL A 374 12.86 1.00 -12.74
C VAL A 374 12.53 -0.19 -11.84
N PHE A 375 12.42 0.08 -10.54
CA PHE A 375 11.91 -0.86 -9.56
C PHE A 375 10.62 -0.31 -8.96
N ASN A 376 9.53 -1.04 -9.15
CA ASN A 376 8.18 -0.70 -8.72
C ASN A 376 7.86 -1.41 -7.40
N ALA A 377 7.13 -0.75 -6.52
CA ALA A 377 6.62 -1.33 -5.29
C ALA A 377 5.22 -0.81 -4.97
N LEU A 378 4.46 -1.54 -4.17
CA LEU A 378 3.27 -1.04 -3.50
C LEU A 378 3.64 -0.69 -2.05
N ASP A 379 2.93 0.27 -1.46
CA ASP A 379 2.98 0.58 -0.02
C ASP A 379 2.24 -0.44 0.88
N LEU A 380 2.08 -1.65 0.37
CA LEU A 380 1.56 -2.84 1.02
C LEU A 380 2.56 -3.41 2.05
N MET A 381 2.05 -3.99 3.15
CA MET A 381 2.85 -4.49 4.28
C MET A 381 3.76 -3.38 4.86
N GLU A 382 4.92 -3.76 5.42
CA GLU A 382 5.90 -2.85 6.03
C GLU A 382 6.64 -1.95 4.99
N ASN A 383 6.41 -2.11 3.67
CA ASN A 383 7.16 -1.41 2.60
C ASN A 383 7.17 0.11 2.80
N LYS A 384 6.01 0.71 3.09
CA LYS A 384 5.86 2.18 3.24
C LYS A 384 6.90 2.81 4.19
N THR A 385 7.31 2.06 5.22
CA THR A 385 8.29 2.51 6.22
C THR A 385 9.71 2.74 5.69
N VAL A 386 10.02 2.26 4.47
CA VAL A 386 11.37 2.36 3.87
C VAL A 386 11.40 2.96 2.47
N LEU A 387 10.26 3.08 1.78
CA LEU A 387 10.20 3.54 0.37
C LEU A 387 10.85 4.92 0.18
N GLU A 388 10.54 5.91 1.02
CA GLU A 388 11.13 7.26 0.94
C GLU A 388 12.64 7.25 1.19
N ASN A 389 13.11 6.55 2.22
CA ASN A 389 14.53 6.40 2.54
C ASN A 389 15.33 5.75 1.40
N LEU A 390 14.69 4.80 0.71
CA LEU A 390 15.24 4.14 -0.47
C LEU A 390 15.11 4.98 -1.74
N LYS A 391 14.49 6.16 -1.67
CA LYS A 391 14.27 7.13 -2.76
C LYS A 391 13.27 6.65 -3.81
N PHE A 392 12.26 5.89 -3.42
CA PHE A 392 11.08 5.70 -4.26
C PHE A 392 10.28 7.01 -4.32
N GLY A 393 9.76 7.35 -5.49
CA GLY A 393 8.75 8.40 -5.65
C GLY A 393 7.35 7.80 -5.68
N VAL A 394 6.36 8.57 -5.20
CA VAL A 394 4.94 8.22 -5.28
C VAL A 394 4.49 8.19 -6.75
N GLY A 395 3.84 7.12 -7.17
CA GLY A 395 3.18 6.99 -8.48
C GLY A 395 1.78 7.58 -8.50
N ASP A 396 1.19 7.71 -9.68
CA ASP A 396 -0.18 8.19 -9.91
C ASP A 396 -1.24 7.09 -9.69
N GLY A 397 -0.92 5.84 -10.01
CA GLY A 397 -1.80 4.69 -9.88
C GLY A 397 -2.04 4.21 -8.44
N ASN A 398 -3.28 3.78 -8.17
CA ASN A 398 -3.62 2.91 -7.05
C ASN A 398 -3.87 1.48 -7.54
N LEU A 399 -3.69 0.49 -6.67
CA LEU A 399 -4.20 -0.87 -6.83
C LEU A 399 -5.26 -1.14 -5.76
N GLN A 400 -6.49 -1.40 -6.20
CA GLN A 400 -7.63 -1.75 -5.37
C GLN A 400 -7.67 -3.28 -5.19
N TYR A 401 -7.98 -3.75 -3.99
CA TYR A 401 -8.13 -5.17 -3.66
C TYR A 401 -9.58 -5.52 -3.36
N TYR A 402 -10.00 -6.72 -3.78
CA TYR A 402 -11.37 -7.19 -3.71
C TYR A 402 -11.47 -8.65 -3.31
N LEU A 403 -12.59 -9.01 -2.69
CA LEU A 403 -13.03 -10.39 -2.48
C LEU A 403 -14.38 -10.58 -3.19
N PHE A 404 -14.53 -11.71 -3.88
CA PHE A 404 -15.80 -12.14 -4.46
C PHE A 404 -16.51 -13.12 -3.53
N ASN A 405 -17.82 -12.94 -3.34
CA ASN A 405 -18.64 -13.68 -2.39
C ASN A 405 -18.11 -13.65 -0.95
N TYR A 406 -17.63 -12.48 -0.50
CA TYR A 406 -17.20 -12.28 0.87
C TYR A 406 -17.26 -10.80 1.24
N LYS A 407 -17.68 -10.53 2.48
CA LYS A 407 -17.66 -9.20 3.07
C LYS A 407 -16.72 -9.20 4.27
N CYS A 408 -15.95 -8.13 4.42
CA CYS A 408 -15.16 -7.83 5.60
C CYS A 408 -15.01 -6.32 5.79
N PRO A 409 -14.65 -5.84 6.99
CA PRO A 409 -14.21 -4.47 7.19
C PRO A 409 -13.03 -4.10 6.28
N SER A 410 -12.84 -2.80 6.04
CA SER A 410 -11.72 -2.27 5.25
C SER A 410 -10.36 -2.56 5.92
N LEU A 411 -9.39 -2.98 5.11
CA LEU A 411 -8.05 -3.40 5.50
C LEU A 411 -7.01 -2.41 4.90
N PRO A 412 -6.35 -1.57 5.72
CA PRO A 412 -5.41 -0.56 5.23
C PRO A 412 -4.03 -1.15 4.85
N PRO A 413 -3.29 -0.56 3.88
CA PRO A 413 -2.09 -1.18 3.27
C PRO A 413 -0.95 -1.56 4.21
N GLU A 414 -0.68 -0.73 5.22
CA GLU A 414 0.44 -0.92 6.16
C GLU A 414 0.26 -2.16 7.04
N LYS A 415 -1.00 -2.50 7.30
CA LYS A 415 -1.36 -3.74 7.95
C LYS A 415 -1.11 -4.93 7.05
N GLY A 416 -0.96 -4.73 5.74
CA GLY A 416 -1.53 -5.63 4.75
C GLY A 416 -2.94 -5.12 4.44
N PHE A 417 -4.03 -5.62 5.03
CA PHE A 417 -4.24 -6.99 5.52
C PHE A 417 -3.49 -7.43 6.80
N GLY A 418 -3.88 -7.07 8.03
CA GLY A 418 -3.16 -7.50 9.25
C GLY A 418 -3.53 -6.81 10.56
N LEU A 419 -3.75 -7.59 11.62
CA LEU A 419 -4.04 -7.08 12.95
C LEU A 419 -2.95 -6.13 13.44
N SER A 420 -3.27 -4.86 13.37
CA SER A 420 -2.42 -3.79 13.88
C SER A 420 -2.39 -3.79 15.40
N LYS A 421 -1.26 -3.31 15.93
CA LYS A 421 -1.18 -2.76 17.28
C LYS A 421 -1.90 -1.39 17.45
N ASP A 422 -2.73 -0.96 16.49
CA ASP A 422 -3.44 0.33 16.52
C ASP A 422 -4.48 0.44 17.61
N VAL A 423 -4.94 -0.67 18.20
CA VAL A 423 -5.75 -0.59 19.42
C VAL A 423 -5.01 0.25 20.46
N LEU A 424 -3.69 0.06 20.59
CA LEU A 424 -2.85 0.81 21.50
C LEU A 424 -2.57 2.25 21.02
N PHE A 425 -2.31 2.46 19.72
CA PHE A 425 -2.11 3.80 19.15
C PHE A 425 -3.38 4.68 19.24
N ASN A 426 -4.57 4.09 19.09
CA ASN A 426 -5.84 4.79 19.28
C ASN A 426 -6.05 5.29 20.72
N TYR A 427 -5.46 4.62 21.71
CA TYR A 427 -5.43 5.12 23.09
C TYR A 427 -4.35 6.19 23.34
N HIS A 428 -3.36 6.39 22.46
CA HIS A 428 -2.34 7.42 22.68
C HIS A 428 -2.94 8.84 22.81
N PRO A 429 -3.82 9.32 21.89
CA PRO A 429 -4.50 10.61 22.08
C PRO A 429 -5.31 10.68 23.38
N PHE A 430 -5.96 9.59 23.79
CA PHE A 430 -6.68 9.53 25.06
C PHE A 430 -5.74 9.67 26.26
N PHE A 431 -4.63 8.92 26.30
CA PHE A 431 -3.68 8.99 27.40
C PHE A 431 -2.97 10.35 27.49
N MET A 432 -2.66 10.98 26.34
CA MET A 432 -2.09 12.33 26.29
C MET A 432 -3.09 13.41 26.74
N ILE A 433 -4.33 13.39 26.23
CA ILE A 433 -5.32 14.44 26.53
C ILE A 433 -5.90 14.26 27.95
N PHE A 434 -6.25 13.05 28.36
CA PHE A 434 -6.81 12.82 29.70
C PHE A 434 -5.72 12.85 30.78
N GLY A 435 -4.62 12.13 30.59
CA GLY A 435 -3.52 12.08 31.56
C GLY A 435 -2.69 13.35 31.58
N MET A 436 -1.97 13.62 30.48
CA MET A 436 -0.93 14.65 30.46
C MET A 436 -1.45 16.08 30.28
N LEU A 437 -2.67 16.28 29.76
CA LEU A 437 -3.31 17.59 29.69
C LEU A 437 -4.32 17.79 30.84
N PHE A 438 -5.37 16.98 30.94
CA PHE A 438 -6.44 17.22 31.92
C PHE A 438 -6.00 16.98 33.38
N LEU A 439 -5.53 15.78 33.73
CA LEU A 439 -5.13 15.50 35.13
C LEU A 439 -3.93 16.34 35.57
N TYR A 440 -2.93 16.48 34.71
CA TYR A 440 -1.76 17.31 34.99
C TYR A 440 -2.10 18.81 35.08
N GLY A 441 -2.93 19.34 34.17
CA GLY A 441 -3.38 20.74 34.20
C GLY A 441 -4.13 21.08 35.49
N ASN A 442 -5.01 20.17 35.95
CA ASN A 442 -5.65 20.29 37.26
C ASN A 442 -4.61 20.27 38.40
N SER A 443 -3.56 19.44 38.29
CA SER A 443 -2.47 19.42 39.28
C SER A 443 -1.68 20.73 39.36
N VAL A 444 -1.51 21.45 38.24
CA VAL A 444 -0.84 22.78 38.21
C VAL A 444 -1.63 23.82 39.02
N ILE A 445 -2.96 23.77 39.00
CA ILE A 445 -3.83 24.74 39.70
C ILE A 445 -4.39 24.23 41.04
N ILE A 446 -4.10 23.00 41.47
CA ILE A 446 -4.78 22.38 42.62
C ILE A 446 -4.64 23.18 43.93
N TYR A 447 -3.49 23.82 44.15
CA TYR A 447 -3.26 24.71 45.30
C TYR A 447 -4.11 25.99 45.27
N ARG A 448 -4.58 26.40 44.09
CA ARG A 448 -5.36 27.61 43.87
C ARG A 448 -6.88 27.37 43.91
N VAL A 449 -7.30 26.11 43.74
CA VAL A 449 -8.73 25.73 43.67
C VAL A 449 -9.22 25.03 44.94
N LEU A 450 -8.41 24.19 45.58
CA LEU A 450 -8.88 23.39 46.72
C LEU A 450 -8.66 24.10 48.08
N PRO A 451 -9.73 24.35 48.86
CA PRO A 451 -9.66 25.04 50.17
C PRO A 451 -9.25 24.12 51.33
N PHE A 452 -8.59 22.98 51.07
CA PHE A 452 -8.25 21.99 52.10
C PHE A 452 -6.94 22.30 52.86
N LYS A 453 -6.69 21.56 53.95
CA LYS A 453 -5.43 21.65 54.73
C LYS A 453 -4.22 21.36 53.82
N LYS A 454 -3.11 22.06 54.07
CA LYS A 454 -1.92 22.13 53.19
C LYS A 454 -1.31 20.76 52.87
N PHE A 455 -1.39 19.80 53.80
CA PHE A 455 -0.95 18.43 53.60
C PHE A 455 -1.88 17.62 52.69
N THR A 456 -3.20 17.78 52.82
CA THR A 456 -4.19 17.16 51.92
C THR A 456 -3.97 17.62 50.48
N VAL A 457 -3.79 18.93 50.26
CA VAL A 457 -3.53 19.48 48.91
C VAL A 457 -2.19 18.99 48.35
N LYS A 458 -1.15 18.83 49.19
CA LYS A 458 0.11 18.18 48.79
C LYS A 458 -0.09 16.74 48.32
N LEU A 459 -0.89 15.96 49.04
CA LEU A 459 -1.17 14.56 48.68
C LEU A 459 -1.95 14.47 47.37
N CYS A 460 -2.99 15.31 47.19
CA CYS A 460 -3.75 15.36 45.94
C CYS A 460 -2.89 15.82 44.75
N HIS A 461 -2.01 16.81 44.95
CA HIS A 461 -1.05 17.25 43.92
C HIS A 461 -0.08 16.12 43.54
N GLY A 462 0.52 15.46 44.52
CA GLY A 462 1.41 14.30 44.27
C GLY A 462 0.69 13.16 43.55
N GLY A 463 -0.53 12.84 43.98
CA GLY A 463 -1.37 11.81 43.37
C GLY A 463 -1.75 12.09 41.92
N LEU A 464 -2.22 13.31 41.60
CA LEU A 464 -2.54 13.68 40.21
C LEU A 464 -1.31 13.62 39.30
N ASN A 465 -0.15 14.07 39.77
CA ASN A 465 1.09 13.94 39.00
C ASN A 465 1.49 12.47 38.79
N LEU A 466 1.34 11.61 39.80
CA LEU A 466 1.65 10.18 39.69
C LEU A 466 0.73 9.47 38.68
N VAL A 467 -0.57 9.74 38.71
CA VAL A 467 -1.50 9.21 37.72
C VAL A 467 -1.18 9.74 36.32
N SER A 468 -0.89 11.04 36.18
CA SER A 468 -0.45 11.63 34.91
C SER A 468 0.81 10.96 34.37
N PHE A 469 1.79 10.64 35.23
CA PHE A 469 3.01 9.92 34.85
C PHE A 469 2.73 8.49 34.35
N ILE A 470 1.86 7.75 35.04
CA ILE A 470 1.45 6.39 34.62
C ILE A 470 0.80 6.46 33.23
N PHE A 471 -0.07 7.44 32.99
CA PHE A 471 -0.67 7.68 31.67
C PHE A 471 0.39 8.06 30.62
N ALA A 472 1.42 8.84 30.97
CA ALA A 472 2.55 9.14 30.09
C ALA A 472 3.34 7.89 29.67
N LEU A 473 3.56 6.95 30.59
CA LEU A 473 4.21 5.68 30.29
C LEU A 473 3.38 4.82 29.33
N PHE A 474 2.06 4.75 29.52
CA PHE A 474 1.16 4.07 28.57
C PHE A 474 1.12 4.78 27.20
N ALA A 475 1.11 6.11 27.18
CA ALA A 475 1.18 6.90 25.94
C ALA A 475 2.50 6.68 25.19
N LEU A 476 3.63 6.51 25.89
CA LEU A 476 4.93 6.24 25.29
C LEU A 476 5.03 4.79 24.76
N PHE A 477 4.52 3.82 25.54
CA PHE A 477 4.41 2.42 25.12
C PHE A 477 3.56 2.24 23.86
N ALA A 478 2.56 3.12 23.66
CA ALA A 478 1.69 3.13 22.50
C ALA A 478 2.31 3.61 21.18
N VAL A 479 3.47 4.28 21.19
CA VAL A 479 4.00 4.99 20.00
C VAL A 479 5.39 4.52 19.55
N PHE A 480 6.30 4.22 20.48
CA PHE A 480 7.67 3.70 20.25
C PHE A 480 8.45 4.10 18.97
N LYS A 481 8.33 5.36 18.56
CA LYS A 481 9.39 6.19 17.97
C LYS A 481 9.19 7.65 18.44
N SER A 482 10.31 8.36 18.68
CA SER A 482 10.43 9.84 18.77
C SER A 482 9.81 10.71 19.89
N HIS A 483 9.29 10.21 21.02
CA HIS A 483 8.74 11.10 22.10
C HIS A 483 9.36 10.92 23.51
N PHE A 484 10.68 10.76 23.61
CA PHE A 484 11.36 10.62 24.91
C PHE A 484 11.43 11.93 25.71
N ASP A 485 11.67 13.07 25.06
CA ASP A 485 12.11 14.31 25.73
C ASP A 485 11.08 14.87 26.74
N ALA A 486 9.80 14.93 26.35
CA ALA A 486 8.74 15.47 27.21
C ALA A 486 8.46 14.56 28.42
N VAL A 487 8.52 13.24 28.25
CA VAL A 487 8.30 12.27 29.34
C VAL A 487 9.48 12.26 30.30
N SER A 488 10.72 12.36 29.79
CA SER A 488 11.93 12.49 30.61
C SER A 488 11.92 13.80 31.42
N PHE A 489 11.51 14.92 30.82
CA PHE A 489 11.39 16.20 31.52
C PHE A 489 10.29 16.16 32.60
N PHE A 490 9.16 15.49 32.33
CA PHE A 490 8.12 15.24 33.33
C PHE A 490 8.66 14.45 34.52
N LEU A 491 9.32 13.31 34.27
CA LEU A 491 9.86 12.45 35.32
C LEU A 491 10.86 13.19 36.21
N LEU A 492 11.76 13.97 35.60
CA LEU A 492 12.73 14.78 36.34
C LEU A 492 12.04 15.81 37.25
N ASN A 493 11.06 16.54 36.72
CA ASN A 493 10.31 17.53 37.50
C ASN A 493 9.46 16.88 38.63
N TYR A 494 8.91 15.68 38.40
CA TYR A 494 8.16 14.93 39.40
C TYR A 494 9.05 14.40 40.54
N LEU A 495 10.17 13.73 40.23
CA LEU A 495 11.09 13.21 41.25
C LEU A 495 11.72 14.34 42.08
N PHE A 496 12.03 15.46 41.44
CA PHE A 496 12.50 16.66 42.10
C PHE A 496 11.44 17.25 43.03
N GLY A 497 10.21 17.42 42.56
CA GLY A 497 9.09 17.91 43.38
C GLY A 497 8.77 16.99 44.57
N PHE A 498 8.82 15.67 44.35
CA PHE A 498 8.60 14.66 45.38
C PHE A 498 9.66 14.75 46.49
N THR A 499 10.94 14.75 46.14
CA THR A 499 12.06 14.78 47.10
C THR A 499 12.24 16.15 47.77
N ALA A 500 11.84 17.24 47.12
CA ALA A 500 11.89 18.59 47.70
C ALA A 500 10.70 18.91 48.62
N PHE A 501 9.48 18.49 48.26
CA PHE A 501 8.26 19.03 48.88
C PHE A 501 7.32 17.99 49.52
N LEU A 502 7.42 16.70 49.18
CA LEU A 502 6.54 15.65 49.72
C LEU A 502 7.27 14.71 50.69
N TYR A 503 8.37 14.08 50.26
CA TYR A 503 9.30 13.38 51.15
C TYR A 503 10.30 14.41 51.72
N PRO A 504 10.43 14.58 53.06
CA PRO A 504 11.08 15.75 53.62
C PRO A 504 12.63 15.66 53.66
N GLY A 505 13.30 15.57 52.51
CA GLY A 505 14.76 15.44 52.42
C GLY A 505 15.57 16.74 52.59
N TYR A 506 15.08 17.88 52.08
CA TYR A 506 15.88 19.12 51.98
C TYR A 506 15.60 20.14 53.11
N PRO A 507 16.55 21.01 53.49
CA PRO A 507 16.31 22.14 54.40
C PRO A 507 15.32 23.18 53.86
N LEU A 508 14.69 23.95 54.76
CA LEU A 508 13.70 24.98 54.39
C LEU A 508 14.23 26.05 53.41
N ILE A 509 15.48 26.50 53.61
CA ILE A 509 16.14 27.49 52.74
C ILE A 509 16.25 26.96 51.30
N VAL A 510 16.68 25.71 51.14
CA VAL A 510 16.80 25.06 49.83
C VAL A 510 15.42 24.95 49.16
N ARG A 511 14.39 24.54 49.91
CA ARG A 511 13.01 24.47 49.41
C ARG A 511 12.49 25.82 48.94
N ALA A 512 12.80 26.91 49.65
CA ALA A 512 12.38 28.26 49.29
C ALA A 512 13.04 28.76 47.99
N ILE A 513 14.35 28.50 47.81
CA ILE A 513 15.09 28.83 46.58
C ILE A 513 14.57 28.01 45.39
N VAL A 514 14.26 26.73 45.60
CA VAL A 514 13.86 25.77 44.56
C VAL A 514 12.40 25.95 44.10
N LEU A 515 11.51 26.37 44.99
CA LEU A 515 10.06 26.50 44.72
C LEU A 515 9.70 27.25 43.42
N PRO A 516 10.24 28.46 43.13
CA PRO A 516 9.92 29.16 41.87
C PRO A 516 10.32 28.37 40.63
N TYR A 517 11.47 27.68 40.64
CA TYR A 517 11.93 26.88 39.51
C TYR A 517 11.02 25.69 39.23
N HIS A 518 10.59 24.96 40.27
CA HIS A 518 9.63 23.86 40.13
C HIS A 518 8.27 24.35 39.59
N GLN A 519 7.79 25.51 40.07
CA GLN A 519 6.54 26.12 39.57
C GLN A 519 6.65 26.56 38.10
N ILE A 520 7.78 27.14 37.69
CA ILE A 520 8.02 27.55 36.29
C ILE A 520 8.16 26.32 35.39
N ALA A 521 8.96 25.32 35.79
CA ALA A 521 9.13 24.08 35.04
C ALA A 521 7.81 23.34 34.80
N GLY A 522 6.95 23.26 35.82
CA GLY A 522 5.63 22.64 35.66
C GLY A 522 4.70 23.39 34.69
N LYS A 523 4.72 24.73 34.72
CA LYS A 523 3.94 25.54 33.77
C LYS A 523 4.45 25.42 32.33
N LEU A 524 5.78 25.44 32.14
CA LEU A 524 6.41 25.23 30.82
C LEU A 524 6.08 23.85 30.26
N LEU A 525 6.13 22.81 31.09
CA LEU A 525 5.76 21.46 30.69
C LEU A 525 4.29 21.35 30.28
N PHE A 526 3.36 21.96 31.03
CA PHE A 526 1.95 22.01 30.65
C PHE A 526 1.74 22.72 29.31
N PHE A 527 2.47 23.81 29.05
CA PHE A 527 2.46 24.52 27.78
C PHE A 527 2.98 23.65 26.62
N PHE A 528 4.11 22.96 26.79
CA PHE A 528 4.64 22.05 25.77
C PHE A 528 3.68 20.88 25.48
N VAL A 529 3.08 20.26 26.51
CA VAL A 529 2.06 19.22 26.33
C VAL A 529 0.84 19.75 25.58
N THR A 530 0.39 20.98 25.89
CA THR A 530 -0.73 21.62 25.17
C THR A 530 -0.41 21.78 23.69
N ILE A 531 0.79 22.27 23.35
CA ILE A 531 1.24 22.36 21.96
C ILE A 531 1.27 20.98 21.33
N SER A 532 1.89 19.97 21.97
CA SER A 532 1.97 18.60 21.42
C SER A 532 0.59 17.99 21.13
N CYS A 533 -0.39 18.18 22.02
CA CYS A 533 -1.76 17.73 21.81
C CYS A 533 -2.44 18.46 20.64
N LEU A 534 -2.28 19.78 20.52
CA LEU A 534 -2.86 20.57 19.43
C LEU A 534 -2.19 20.26 18.08
N THR A 535 -0.87 20.12 18.02
CA THR A 535 -0.14 19.75 16.80
C THR A 535 -0.46 18.32 16.38
N GLY A 536 -0.56 17.37 17.32
CA GLY A 536 -0.95 15.99 17.01
C GLY A 536 -2.39 15.88 16.51
N LEU A 537 -3.32 16.70 17.02
CA LEU A 537 -4.68 16.81 16.47
C LEU A 537 -4.70 17.44 15.07
N MET A 538 -3.86 18.46 14.81
CA MET A 538 -3.73 19.11 13.50
C MET A 538 -3.08 18.18 12.47
N GLU A 539 -2.07 17.42 12.86
CA GLU A 539 -1.48 16.38 12.01
C GLU A 539 -2.54 15.32 11.69
N LYS A 540 -3.27 14.82 12.69
CA LYS A 540 -4.36 13.85 12.50
C LYS A 540 -5.49 14.38 11.61
N SER A 541 -5.87 15.66 11.72
CA SER A 541 -6.89 16.26 10.84
C SER A 541 -6.38 16.55 9.42
N GLY A 542 -5.07 16.69 9.23
CA GLY A 542 -4.43 16.78 7.90
C GLY A 542 -4.59 15.52 7.05
N TRP A 543 -4.88 14.36 7.65
CA TRP A 543 -5.21 13.12 6.93
C TRP A 543 -6.71 13.01 6.56
N ILE A 544 -7.55 13.94 7.01
CA ILE A 544 -8.96 14.00 6.60
C ILE A 544 -9.02 14.60 5.19
N THR A 545 -9.07 13.72 4.19
CA THR A 545 -9.01 14.05 2.75
C THR A 545 -10.14 14.95 2.25
N ASP A 546 -11.19 15.14 3.04
CA ASP A 546 -12.31 16.03 2.73
C ASP A 546 -12.77 16.79 3.98
N TYR A 547 -11.89 17.61 4.56
CA TYR A 547 -12.23 18.51 5.68
C TYR A 547 -13.42 19.44 5.37
N SER A 548 -13.67 19.72 4.08
CA SER A 548 -14.84 20.44 3.55
C SER A 548 -16.17 19.70 3.74
N SER A 549 -16.18 18.38 3.76
CA SER A 549 -17.40 17.56 3.83
C SER A 549 -18.14 17.58 5.18
N LYS A 550 -17.57 18.23 6.21
CA LYS A 550 -18.22 18.41 7.53
C LYS A 550 -18.66 17.08 8.18
N THR A 551 -17.81 16.05 8.12
CA THR A 551 -18.06 14.77 8.81
C THR A 551 -18.12 14.95 10.33
N ALA A 552 -18.80 14.02 11.02
CA ALA A 552 -18.86 13.99 12.48
C ALA A 552 -17.46 13.96 13.13
N GLU A 553 -16.50 13.27 12.50
CA GLU A 553 -15.09 13.23 12.93
C GLU A 553 -14.42 14.60 12.86
N THR A 554 -14.68 15.37 11.80
CA THR A 554 -14.18 16.75 11.62
C THR A 554 -14.75 17.68 12.70
N TYR A 555 -16.04 17.56 12.99
CA TYR A 555 -16.67 18.30 14.09
C TYR A 555 -16.10 17.92 15.47
N LEU A 556 -15.88 16.63 15.72
CA LEU A 556 -15.31 16.15 16.98
C LEU A 556 -13.87 16.63 17.17
N ALA A 557 -13.02 16.56 16.13
CA ALA A 557 -11.65 17.06 16.17
C ALA A 557 -11.59 18.57 16.46
N ASN A 558 -12.45 19.35 15.81
CA ASN A 558 -12.53 20.80 16.00
C ASN A 558 -13.06 21.19 17.38
N PHE A 559 -14.11 20.51 17.86
CA PHE A 559 -14.63 20.70 19.21
C PHE A 559 -13.57 20.36 20.27
N LEU A 560 -12.81 19.28 20.08
CA LEU A 560 -11.76 18.86 20.99
C LEU A 560 -10.59 19.84 21.01
N ALA A 561 -10.12 20.30 19.84
CA ALA A 561 -9.06 21.30 19.73
C ALA A 561 -9.44 22.63 20.39
N LEU A 562 -10.67 23.11 20.15
CA LEU A 562 -11.21 24.30 20.81
C LEU A 562 -11.29 24.11 22.33
N SER A 563 -11.80 22.96 22.78
CA SER A 563 -11.92 22.61 24.21
C SER A 563 -10.56 22.59 24.91
N ILE A 564 -9.53 22.06 24.25
CA ILE A 564 -8.13 22.07 24.72
C ILE A 564 -7.62 23.51 24.85
N GLY A 565 -7.85 24.35 23.84
CA GLY A 565 -7.44 25.77 23.85
C GLY A 565 -8.09 26.56 24.99
N VAL A 566 -9.41 26.39 25.19
CA VAL A 566 -10.15 27.01 26.31
C VAL A 566 -9.65 26.50 27.66
N PHE A 567 -9.53 25.18 27.84
CA PHE A 567 -9.04 24.59 29.08
C PHE A 567 -7.62 25.08 29.43
N ALA A 568 -6.68 25.01 28.49
CA ALA A 568 -5.32 25.47 28.72
C ALA A 568 -5.24 26.97 29.05
N SER A 569 -6.07 27.80 28.40
CA SER A 569 -6.18 29.22 28.72
C SER A 569 -6.67 29.45 30.15
N LEU A 570 -7.70 28.70 30.60
CA LEU A 570 -8.21 28.77 31.97
C LEU A 570 -7.16 28.33 33.00
N ILE A 571 -6.43 27.22 32.75
CA ILE A 571 -5.32 26.76 33.59
C ILE A 571 -4.26 27.86 33.73
N VAL A 572 -3.86 28.49 32.62
CA VAL A 572 -2.86 29.57 32.62
C VAL A 572 -3.36 30.77 33.44
N VAL A 573 -4.58 31.26 33.18
CA VAL A 573 -5.19 32.40 33.90
C VAL A 573 -5.26 32.12 35.41
N ILE A 574 -5.82 30.97 35.82
CA ILE A 574 -5.92 30.59 37.24
C ILE A 574 -4.53 30.48 37.86
N SER A 575 -3.53 29.94 37.14
CA SER A 575 -2.15 29.78 37.63
C SER A 575 -1.34 31.09 37.75
N LEU A 576 -1.82 32.19 37.14
CA LEU A 576 -1.15 33.50 37.14
C LEU A 576 -1.87 34.52 38.02
N VAL A 577 -3.19 34.67 37.90
CA VAL A 577 -3.96 35.72 38.56
C VAL A 577 -3.93 35.57 40.10
N ASP A 578 -3.54 36.65 40.78
CA ASP A 578 -3.29 36.65 42.22
C ASP A 578 -4.53 36.43 43.09
N THR A 579 -5.72 36.74 42.57
CA THR A 579 -7.02 36.47 43.22
C THR A 579 -7.22 34.98 43.56
N PHE A 580 -6.57 34.08 42.82
CA PHE A 580 -6.61 32.63 43.04
C PHE A 580 -5.43 32.12 43.89
N LYS A 581 -4.58 32.97 44.48
CA LYS A 581 -3.58 32.53 45.46
C LYS A 581 -4.29 31.98 46.70
N ARG A 582 -3.86 30.80 47.17
CA ARG A 582 -4.40 30.16 48.39
C ARG A 582 -4.28 31.10 49.57
N LYS A 583 -5.43 31.51 50.13
CA LYS A 583 -5.48 32.09 51.48
C LYS A 583 -5.29 30.94 52.48
N GLU A 584 -4.48 31.14 53.52
CA GLU A 584 -4.33 30.10 54.53
C GLU A 584 -5.64 30.00 55.33
N VAL A 585 -6.13 28.76 55.49
CA VAL A 585 -7.26 28.46 56.38
C VAL A 585 -6.72 28.58 57.80
N ILE A 586 -7.12 29.65 58.49
CA ILE A 586 -6.86 29.85 59.91
C ILE A 586 -7.76 28.84 60.63
N ASP A 587 -7.18 27.95 61.46
CA ASP A 587 -7.97 27.05 62.31
C ASP A 587 -8.60 27.91 63.42
N SER A 588 -9.94 28.00 63.43
CA SER A 588 -10.73 28.72 64.43
C SER A 588 -10.46 28.26 65.86
N ASP A 589 -10.07 27.00 66.01
CA ASP A 589 -9.75 26.32 67.28
C ASP A 589 -8.48 26.90 67.97
N SER A 590 -7.77 27.83 67.30
CA SER A 590 -6.59 28.52 67.85
C SER A 590 -6.88 29.85 68.53
N GLU A 591 -8.03 30.51 68.27
CA GLU A 591 -8.39 31.76 68.97
C GLU A 591 -9.07 31.48 70.33
N GLU A 592 -9.88 30.42 70.42
CA GLU A 592 -10.66 30.10 71.63
C GLU A 592 -9.78 29.64 72.81
N ASN A 593 -8.62 29.02 72.55
CA ASN A 593 -7.64 28.66 73.58
C ASN A 593 -6.80 29.84 74.11
N THR A 594 -6.77 30.99 73.42
CA THR A 594 -6.09 32.20 73.93
C THR A 594 -6.97 33.03 74.86
N LEU A 595 -8.29 33.02 74.66
CA LEU A 595 -9.23 33.86 75.44
C LEU A 595 -9.60 33.29 76.81
N VAL A 596 -9.32 32.01 77.07
CA VAL A 596 -9.59 31.37 78.38
C VAL A 596 -8.43 31.53 79.37
N VAL A 597 -7.23 31.91 78.91
CA VAL A 597 -6.02 32.03 79.75
C VAL A 597 -5.85 33.44 80.36
N GLU A 598 -6.58 34.45 79.87
CA GLU A 598 -6.54 35.83 80.41
C GLU A 598 -7.67 36.14 81.42
N SER A 599 -8.46 35.15 81.86
CA SER A 599 -9.54 35.35 82.84
C SER A 599 -9.58 34.28 83.96
N SER A 600 -8.41 33.88 84.48
CA SER A 600 -8.26 33.02 85.68
C SER A 600 -7.28 33.64 86.68
#